data_AF-E6R4V2-F1
#
_entry.id   AF-E6R4V2-F1
#
_cell.length_a   1.000
_cell.length_b   1.000
_cell.length_c   1.000
_cell.angle_alpha   90.00
_cell.angle_beta   90.00
_cell.angle_gamma   90.00
#
_symmetry.space_group_name_H-M   'P 1'
#
loop_
_entity.id
_entity.type
_entity.pdbx_description
1 polymer ?
#
loop_
_entity_poly.entity_id
_entity_poly.type
_entity_poly.pdbx_seq_one_letter_code
_entity_poly.pdbx_strand_id
1 'polypeptide(L)'
;MRPTSILAGASRIPLTGKRGNKDFYKGTGQSRVPGAGHRTGAPGVHVVRGKSKYRLLDDRVRVFVGPGKDALDNTELRPYVATRDDDDKSHTTFFNPFSRASASRPNLPSFSPNVSPPAFGERLTRKDYTKFSKKYAQLSGEERQWVVMEQRRKWWAGMMQLYGKQEEASAQESERLEGEEKKSA
;
A
#
# COMPACT_ATOMS: atom_id res chain seq x y z
N MET A 1 18.70 27.90 5.33
CA MET A 1 18.10 29.24 5.34
C MET A 1 16.80 29.16 4.54
N ARG A 2 15.62 29.36 5.15
CA ARG A 2 14.38 29.49 4.38
C ARG A 2 14.29 30.95 3.93
N PRO A 3 14.20 31.25 2.62
CA PRO A 3 14.13 32.64 2.18
C PRO A 3 12.84 33.28 2.71
N THR A 4 12.95 34.50 3.21
CA THR A 4 11.83 35.31 3.71
C THR A 4 10.91 35.66 2.54
N SER A 5 9.59 35.54 2.77
CA SER A 5 8.50 35.57 1.78
C SER A 5 8.32 36.86 0.98
N ILE A 6 9.15 37.88 1.20
CA ILE A 6 9.02 39.20 0.59
C ILE A 6 9.87 39.31 -0.69
N LEU A 7 10.98 38.56 -0.78
CA LEU A 7 11.90 38.58 -1.93
C LEU A 7 11.53 37.56 -3.03
N ALA A 8 10.76 36.53 -2.68
CA ALA A 8 10.19 35.63 -3.66
C ALA A 8 8.86 36.22 -4.11
N GLY A 9 8.77 36.71 -5.35
CA GLY A 9 7.51 37.16 -5.94
C GLY A 9 6.42 36.06 -5.97
N ALA A 10 5.39 36.23 -6.78
CA ALA A 10 4.30 35.27 -6.83
C ALA A 10 4.80 33.84 -7.10
N SER A 11 4.32 32.88 -6.29
CA SER A 11 4.70 31.47 -6.43
C SER A 11 4.27 30.92 -7.80
N ARG A 12 5.14 30.16 -8.46
CA ARG A 12 4.85 29.46 -9.72
C ARG A 12 4.03 28.16 -9.55
N ILE A 13 3.60 27.85 -8.32
CA ILE A 13 2.78 26.67 -8.02
C ILE A 13 1.36 26.89 -8.58
N PRO A 14 0.67 25.86 -9.11
CA PRO A 14 -0.69 25.99 -9.60
C PRO A 14 -1.61 26.63 -8.57
N LEU A 15 -2.39 27.62 -9.00
CA LEU A 15 -3.30 28.36 -8.15
C LEU A 15 -4.40 27.42 -7.60
N THR A 16 -4.71 27.56 -6.32
CA THR A 16 -5.82 26.87 -5.66
C THR A 16 -6.94 27.88 -5.38
N GLY A 17 -8.17 27.41 -5.17
CA GLY A 17 -9.30 28.29 -4.86
C GLY A 17 -9.12 29.13 -3.57
N LYS A 18 -8.12 28.82 -2.74
CA LYS A 18 -7.77 29.59 -1.53
C LYS A 18 -6.71 30.67 -1.77
N ARG A 19 -6.05 30.65 -2.93
CA ARG A 19 -4.96 31.57 -3.29
C ARG A 19 -5.40 32.67 -4.26
N GLY A 20 -6.59 32.56 -4.85
CA GLY A 20 -7.14 33.59 -5.75
C GLY A 20 -8.03 34.60 -5.02
N ASN A 21 -8.44 35.64 -5.74
CA ASN A 21 -9.38 36.66 -5.26
C ASN A 21 -10.84 36.20 -5.38
N LYS A 22 -11.80 37.05 -5.00
CA LYS A 22 -13.25 36.79 -4.96
C LYS A 22 -13.82 36.15 -6.24
N ASP A 23 -13.33 36.55 -7.42
CA ASP A 23 -13.84 36.08 -8.71
C ASP A 23 -13.13 34.81 -9.20
N PHE A 24 -12.07 34.37 -8.51
CA PHE A 24 -11.36 33.14 -8.84
C PHE A 24 -12.03 31.93 -8.19
N TYR A 25 -12.94 31.30 -8.93
CA TYR A 25 -13.50 30.02 -8.54
C TYR A 25 -12.76 28.85 -9.20
N LYS A 26 -12.24 27.93 -8.38
CA LYS A 26 -11.66 26.67 -8.83
C LYS A 26 -12.26 25.51 -8.05
N GLY A 27 -13.01 24.65 -8.74
CA GLY A 27 -13.63 23.47 -8.14
C GLY A 27 -12.61 22.40 -7.71
N THR A 28 -13.04 21.49 -6.85
CA THR A 28 -12.23 20.36 -6.32
C THR A 28 -12.22 19.13 -7.24
N GLY A 29 -12.72 19.28 -8.47
CA GLY A 29 -12.84 18.19 -9.45
C GLY A 29 -14.01 17.23 -9.22
N GLN A 30 -14.87 17.48 -8.21
CA GLN A 30 -16.04 16.65 -7.93
C GLN A 30 -17.08 16.66 -9.08
N SER A 31 -17.16 17.76 -9.82
CA SER A 31 -18.10 17.96 -10.93
C SER A 31 -17.46 17.81 -12.32
N ARG A 32 -16.27 17.20 -12.41
CA ARG A 32 -15.58 17.00 -13.70
C ARG A 32 -16.40 16.06 -14.59
N VAL A 33 -16.68 16.49 -15.82
CA VAL A 33 -17.45 15.74 -16.83
C VAL A 33 -16.80 14.37 -17.08
N PRO A 34 -17.58 13.28 -17.16
CA PRO A 34 -17.05 11.94 -17.40
C PRO A 34 -16.31 11.86 -18.74
N GLY A 35 -15.17 11.19 -18.72
CA GLY A 35 -14.38 10.84 -19.91
C GLY A 35 -13.58 9.55 -19.76
N ALA A 36 -13.33 9.05 -18.53
CA ALA A 36 -12.68 7.76 -18.27
C ALA A 36 -12.70 7.35 -16.76
N GLY A 37 -13.85 7.31 -16.07
CA GLY A 37 -13.88 6.78 -14.70
C GLY A 37 -15.14 7.05 -13.88
N HIS A 38 -15.10 6.75 -12.57
CA HIS A 38 -16.18 6.87 -11.57
C HIS A 38 -16.75 8.29 -11.30
N ARG A 39 -16.47 9.27 -12.17
CA ARG A 39 -16.91 10.66 -11.99
C ARG A 39 -18.13 10.94 -12.86
N THR A 40 -19.20 11.42 -12.24
CA THR A 40 -20.53 11.57 -12.85
C THR A 40 -20.84 12.99 -13.33
N GLY A 41 -19.84 13.88 -13.31
CA GLY A 41 -20.05 15.29 -13.65
C GLY A 41 -20.75 16.07 -12.53
N ALA A 42 -21.29 17.24 -12.87
CA ALA A 42 -22.03 18.08 -11.93
C ALA A 42 -23.41 17.45 -11.61
N PRO A 43 -23.80 17.36 -10.32
CA PRO A 43 -25.06 16.71 -9.90
C PRO A 43 -26.32 17.55 -10.19
N GLY A 44 -26.17 18.72 -10.81
CA GLY A 44 -27.24 19.67 -10.99
C GLY A 44 -26.83 20.83 -11.90
N VAL A 45 -27.75 21.78 -12.07
CA VAL A 45 -27.61 22.92 -12.98
C VAL A 45 -27.87 24.23 -12.27
N HIS A 46 -27.11 25.26 -12.66
CA HIS A 46 -27.38 26.63 -12.22
C HIS A 46 -28.63 27.16 -12.94
N VAL A 47 -29.57 27.69 -12.16
CA VAL A 47 -30.83 28.23 -12.68
C VAL A 47 -30.72 29.75 -12.73
N VAL A 48 -30.82 30.30 -13.95
CA VAL A 48 -30.65 31.75 -14.18
C VAL A 48 -31.85 32.55 -13.66
N ARG A 49 -33.06 32.00 -13.77
CA ARG A 49 -34.32 32.64 -13.39
C ARG A 49 -35.10 31.76 -12.40
N GLY A 50 -35.37 32.29 -11.20
CA GLY A 50 -36.09 31.57 -10.14
C GLY A 50 -35.62 31.94 -8.73
N LYS A 51 -36.32 31.41 -7.73
CA LYS A 51 -36.01 31.61 -6.29
C LYS A 51 -34.74 30.85 -5.87
N SER A 52 -34.50 29.65 -6.40
CA SER A 52 -33.27 28.89 -6.19
C SER A 52 -32.27 29.11 -7.35
N LYS A 53 -30.99 29.31 -7.02
CA LYS A 53 -29.90 29.57 -8.00
C LYS A 53 -29.23 28.30 -8.50
N TYR A 54 -29.48 27.17 -7.85
CA TYR A 54 -28.98 25.85 -8.23
C TYR A 54 -30.08 24.82 -8.01
N ARG A 55 -30.24 23.90 -8.98
CA ARG A 55 -31.20 22.80 -8.92
C ARG A 55 -30.43 21.49 -9.01
N LEU A 56 -30.63 20.63 -8.01
CA LEU A 56 -30.13 19.26 -8.03
C LEU A 56 -30.97 18.42 -8.99
N LEU A 57 -30.32 17.54 -9.75
CA LEU A 57 -30.98 16.59 -10.65
C LEU A 57 -30.70 15.19 -10.11
N ASP A 58 -31.71 14.53 -9.56
CA ASP A 58 -31.56 13.24 -8.90
C ASP A 58 -30.91 12.19 -9.82
N ASP A 59 -31.24 12.23 -11.12
CA ASP A 59 -30.66 11.36 -12.15
C ASP A 59 -29.12 11.49 -12.30
N ARG A 60 -28.54 12.62 -11.88
CA ARG A 60 -27.10 12.89 -11.98
C ARG A 60 -26.37 12.73 -10.65
N VAL A 61 -27.10 12.48 -9.57
CA VAL A 61 -26.52 12.24 -8.26
C VAL A 61 -25.93 10.84 -8.22
N ARG A 62 -24.74 10.70 -7.62
CA ARG A 62 -24.12 9.40 -7.41
C ARG A 62 -24.88 8.62 -6.35
N VAL A 63 -25.30 7.40 -6.70
CA VAL A 63 -25.89 6.44 -5.78
C VAL A 63 -24.91 5.29 -5.60
N PHE A 64 -24.57 4.98 -4.36
CA PHE A 64 -23.79 3.80 -3.99
C PHE A 64 -24.77 2.76 -3.44
N VAL A 65 -24.98 1.69 -4.19
CA VAL A 65 -25.85 0.60 -3.77
C VAL A 65 -25.01 -0.42 -3.02
N GLY A 66 -25.29 -0.56 -1.73
CA GLY A 66 -24.68 -1.57 -0.88
C GLY A 66 -25.66 -2.71 -0.59
N PRO A 67 -25.16 -3.90 -0.20
CA PRO A 67 -26.01 -4.95 0.34
C PRO A 67 -26.69 -4.49 1.64
N GLY A 68 -27.88 -5.02 1.92
CA GLY A 68 -28.61 -4.73 3.16
C GLY A 68 -27.89 -5.23 4.41
N LYS A 69 -28.32 -4.75 5.58
CA LYS A 69 -27.73 -5.13 6.87
C LYS A 69 -27.74 -6.64 7.08
N ASP A 70 -28.86 -7.30 6.80
CA ASP A 70 -29.01 -8.75 6.98
C ASP A 70 -28.05 -9.54 6.09
N ALA A 71 -27.77 -9.04 4.88
CA ALA A 71 -26.80 -9.67 4.00
C ALA A 71 -25.38 -9.54 4.58
N LEU A 72 -25.00 -8.36 5.09
CA LEU A 72 -23.69 -8.13 5.69
C LEU A 72 -23.47 -8.90 6.99
N ASP A 73 -24.49 -9.01 7.84
CA ASP A 73 -24.41 -9.70 9.12
C ASP A 73 -24.31 -11.22 8.94
N ASN A 74 -24.93 -11.77 7.89
CA ASN A 74 -24.92 -13.20 7.58
C ASN A 74 -23.84 -13.62 6.57
N THR A 75 -22.97 -12.70 6.09
CA THR A 75 -21.86 -13.12 5.21
C THR A 75 -20.77 -13.83 6.00
N GLU A 76 -20.35 -15.00 5.51
CA GLU A 76 -19.16 -15.70 6.02
C GLU A 76 -17.85 -14.99 5.63
N LEU A 77 -17.88 -14.17 4.58
CA LEU A 77 -16.72 -13.48 4.04
C LEU A 77 -16.18 -12.45 5.03
N ARG A 78 -14.86 -12.48 5.23
CA ARG A 78 -14.11 -11.51 6.02
C ARG A 78 -13.17 -10.72 5.11
N PRO A 79 -12.78 -9.48 5.46
CA PRO A 79 -11.89 -8.67 4.64
C PRO A 79 -10.46 -9.25 4.52
N TYR A 80 -10.11 -10.23 5.35
CA TYR A 80 -8.79 -10.87 5.38
C TYR A 80 -8.93 -12.38 5.27
N VAL A 81 -7.95 -13.02 4.63
CA VAL A 81 -7.86 -14.47 4.46
C VAL A 81 -6.97 -15.04 5.56
N ALA A 82 -7.35 -16.16 6.17
CA ALA A 82 -6.46 -16.89 7.08
C ALA A 82 -5.23 -17.38 6.30
N THR A 83 -4.04 -16.95 6.71
CA THR A 83 -2.80 -17.63 6.30
C THR A 83 -2.76 -18.94 7.08
N ARG A 84 -2.96 -20.07 6.39
CA ARG A 84 -3.03 -21.43 6.97
C ARG A 84 -1.92 -21.70 7.99
N ASP A 85 -2.30 -22.32 9.10
CA ASP A 85 -1.56 -23.47 9.64
C ASP A 85 -2.34 -24.71 9.18
N ASP A 86 -1.72 -25.58 8.37
CA ASP A 86 -2.38 -26.77 7.82
C ASP A 86 -2.63 -27.86 8.89
N ASP A 87 -2.06 -27.69 10.08
CA ASP A 87 -2.07 -28.70 11.15
C ASP A 87 -3.29 -28.59 12.08
N ASP A 88 -3.97 -27.44 12.16
CA ASP A 88 -5.06 -27.19 13.12
C ASP A 88 -6.42 -27.04 12.43
N LYS A 89 -7.19 -28.13 12.41
CA LYS A 89 -8.55 -28.20 11.81
C LYS A 89 -9.59 -27.30 12.49
N SER A 90 -9.28 -26.70 13.64
CA SER A 90 -10.22 -25.95 14.49
C SER A 90 -9.98 -24.44 14.54
N HIS A 91 -9.14 -23.86 13.68
CA HIS A 91 -8.79 -22.43 13.78
C HIS A 91 -9.98 -21.48 13.48
N THR A 92 -10.58 -20.94 14.53
CA THR A 92 -11.48 -19.77 14.49
C THR A 92 -10.73 -18.43 14.56
N THR A 93 -9.39 -18.47 14.71
CA THR A 93 -8.54 -17.30 14.92
C THR A 93 -7.61 -17.07 13.73
N PHE A 94 -7.55 -15.84 13.25
CA PHE A 94 -6.63 -15.39 12.21
C PHE A 94 -5.17 -15.60 12.65
N PHE A 95 -4.51 -16.63 12.13
CA PHE A 95 -3.07 -16.80 12.25
C PHE A 95 -2.39 -15.80 11.31
N ASN A 96 -1.54 -14.93 11.85
CA ASN A 96 -0.69 -14.04 11.07
C ASN A 96 0.77 -14.37 11.37
N PRO A 97 1.45 -15.15 10.51
CA PRO A 97 2.83 -15.51 10.73
C PRO A 97 3.75 -14.29 10.73
N PHE A 98 3.32 -13.14 10.20
CA PHE A 98 4.08 -11.90 10.21
C PHE A 98 3.77 -10.99 11.41
N SER A 99 2.83 -11.37 12.27
CA SER A 99 2.56 -10.64 13.52
C SER A 99 3.81 -10.59 14.39
N ARG A 100 4.05 -9.45 15.04
CA ARG A 100 5.14 -9.30 16.02
C ARG A 100 5.01 -10.26 17.20
N ALA A 101 3.79 -10.70 17.51
CA ALA A 101 3.50 -11.61 18.60
C ALA A 101 3.58 -13.09 18.19
N SER A 102 3.72 -13.40 16.89
CA SER A 102 3.78 -14.79 16.45
C SER A 102 5.14 -15.40 16.78
N ALA A 103 5.13 -16.56 17.44
CA ALA A 103 6.34 -17.34 17.71
C ALA A 103 6.94 -17.95 16.43
N SER A 104 6.10 -18.24 15.43
CA SER A 104 6.49 -18.81 14.13
C SER A 104 6.96 -17.76 13.11
N ARG A 105 7.14 -16.50 13.53
CA ARG A 105 7.46 -15.42 12.61
C ARG A 105 8.81 -15.65 11.93
N PRO A 106 8.88 -15.71 10.59
CA PRO A 106 10.15 -15.82 9.91
C PRO A 106 11.01 -14.59 10.17
N ASN A 107 12.24 -14.80 10.63
CA ASN A 107 13.20 -13.74 10.87
C ASN A 107 13.92 -13.37 9.57
N LEU A 108 13.27 -12.56 8.76
CA LEU A 108 13.86 -11.98 7.55
C LEU A 108 14.65 -10.72 7.90
N PRO A 109 15.82 -10.49 7.26
CA PRO A 109 16.50 -9.20 7.39
C PRO A 109 15.62 -8.07 6.80
N SER A 110 15.92 -6.79 7.07
CA SER A 110 15.15 -5.70 6.47
C SER A 110 15.40 -5.58 4.97
N PHE A 111 14.38 -5.26 4.17
CA PHE A 111 14.55 -5.00 2.74
C PHE A 111 15.36 -3.71 2.46
N SER A 112 15.22 -2.70 3.31
CA SER A 112 15.96 -1.43 3.22
C SER A 112 17.24 -1.47 4.06
N PRO A 113 18.30 -0.72 3.69
CA PRO A 113 19.47 -0.52 4.55
C PRO A 113 19.03 -0.01 5.92
N ASN A 114 19.31 -0.76 6.96
CA ASN A 114 18.99 -0.38 8.32
C ASN A 114 20.08 -0.89 9.27
N VAL A 115 20.13 -0.30 10.46
CA VAL A 115 21.01 -0.78 11.51
C VAL A 115 20.58 -2.19 11.90
N SER A 116 21.53 -3.12 11.91
CA SER A 116 21.33 -4.45 12.47
C SER A 116 21.94 -4.49 13.87
N PRO A 117 21.29 -5.12 14.85
CA PRO A 117 21.89 -5.30 16.17
C PRO A 117 23.15 -6.17 16.04
N PRO A 118 24.19 -5.92 16.84
CA PRO A 118 25.44 -6.67 16.76
C PRO A 118 25.29 -8.11 17.28
N ALA A 119 24.34 -8.35 18.19
CA ALA A 119 23.97 -9.68 18.68
C ALA A 119 22.46 -9.91 18.62
N PHE A 120 22.06 -11.18 18.50
CA PHE A 120 20.67 -11.58 18.52
C PHE A 120 20.04 -11.26 19.89
N GLY A 121 18.95 -10.48 19.89
CA GLY A 121 18.24 -10.07 21.11
C GLY A 121 18.67 -8.71 21.69
N GLU A 122 19.75 -8.11 21.21
CA GLU A 122 20.16 -6.79 21.66
C GLU A 122 19.28 -5.69 21.05
N ARG A 123 18.82 -4.76 21.88
CA ARG A 123 17.96 -3.65 21.44
C ARG A 123 18.80 -2.50 20.93
N LEU A 124 18.55 -2.10 19.68
CA LEU A 124 19.15 -0.91 19.09
C LEU A 124 18.76 0.35 19.85
N THR A 125 19.73 1.19 20.15
CA THR A 125 19.50 2.48 20.80
C THR A 125 19.28 3.58 19.76
N ARG A 126 18.66 4.70 20.17
CA ARG A 126 18.51 5.89 19.31
C ARG A 126 19.85 6.38 18.74
N LYS A 127 20.95 6.23 19.50
CA LYS A 127 22.28 6.66 19.07
C LYS A 127 22.75 5.86 17.85
N ASP A 128 22.43 4.59 17.77
CA ASP A 128 22.85 3.71 16.67
C ASP A 128 22.20 4.12 15.35
N TYR A 129 20.89 4.41 15.37
CA TYR A 129 20.17 4.96 14.22
C TYR A 129 20.74 6.30 13.76
N THR A 130 21.09 7.20 14.70
CA THR A 130 21.69 8.49 14.33
C THR A 130 23.08 8.35 13.72
N LYS A 131 23.91 7.42 14.23
CA LYS A 131 25.24 7.12 13.68
C LYS A 131 25.14 6.56 12.27
N PHE A 132 24.24 5.59 12.07
CA PHE A 132 23.99 5.01 10.76
C PHE A 132 23.47 6.04 9.75
N SER A 133 22.49 6.85 10.13
CA SER A 133 21.95 7.90 9.25
C SER A 133 23.02 8.87 8.80
N LYS A 134 23.92 9.30 9.69
CA LYS A 134 25.06 10.15 9.35
C LYS A 134 26.03 9.46 8.38
N LYS A 135 26.40 8.21 8.66
CA LYS A 135 27.28 7.43 7.78
C LYS A 135 26.65 7.24 6.39
N TYR A 136 25.37 6.88 6.33
CA TYR A 136 24.65 6.67 5.08
C TYR A 136 24.51 7.96 4.26
N ALA A 137 24.33 9.11 4.91
CA ALA A 137 24.29 10.40 4.25
C ALA A 137 25.66 10.85 3.70
N GLN A 138 26.76 10.33 4.21
CA GLN A 138 28.12 10.63 3.73
C GLN A 138 28.54 9.78 2.53
N LEU A 139 27.87 8.64 2.28
CA LEU A 139 28.16 7.78 1.14
C LEU A 139 27.88 8.48 -0.20
N SER A 140 28.66 8.15 -1.22
CA SER A 140 28.45 8.56 -2.60
C SER A 140 27.18 7.91 -3.19
N GLY A 141 26.72 8.39 -4.35
CA GLY A 141 25.54 7.82 -5.01
C GLY A 141 25.69 6.33 -5.32
N GLU A 142 26.85 5.95 -5.86
CA GLU A 142 27.18 4.56 -6.20
C GLU A 142 27.29 3.67 -4.96
N GLU A 143 27.95 4.16 -3.91
CA GLU A 143 28.09 3.44 -2.64
C GLU A 143 26.73 3.19 -1.97
N ARG A 144 25.84 4.20 -1.97
CA ARG A 144 24.46 4.03 -1.46
C ARG A 144 23.71 2.98 -2.24
N GLN A 145 23.82 3.01 -3.57
CA GLN A 145 23.16 2.02 -4.43
C GLN A 145 23.70 0.62 -4.15
N TRP A 146 25.01 0.47 -3.98
CA TRP A 146 25.62 -0.81 -3.62
C TRP A 146 25.10 -1.35 -2.29
N VAL A 147 25.03 -0.52 -1.24
CA VAL A 147 24.49 -0.91 0.08
C VAL A 147 23.02 -1.32 -0.03
N VAL A 148 22.22 -0.60 -0.81
CA VAL A 148 20.82 -0.96 -1.07
C VAL A 148 20.73 -2.32 -1.76
N MET A 149 21.54 -2.57 -2.79
CA MET A 149 21.51 -3.83 -3.52
C MET A 149 22.05 -5.01 -2.70
N GLU A 150 23.07 -4.80 -1.87
CA GLU A 150 23.56 -5.80 -0.93
C GLU A 150 22.46 -6.20 0.06
N GLN A 151 21.76 -5.23 0.64
CA GLN A 151 20.67 -5.50 1.58
C GLN A 151 19.50 -6.25 0.92
N ARG A 152 19.15 -5.86 -0.31
CA ARG A 152 18.13 -6.56 -1.11
C ARG A 152 18.53 -8.00 -1.41
N ARG A 153 19.80 -8.26 -1.74
CA ARG A 153 20.31 -9.62 -1.94
C ARG A 153 20.19 -10.47 -0.68
N LYS A 154 20.55 -9.91 0.49
CA LYS A 154 20.37 -10.60 1.79
C LYS A 154 18.90 -10.92 2.08
N TRP A 155 18.01 -9.96 1.82
CA TRP A 155 16.56 -10.18 1.95
C TRP A 155 16.07 -11.29 1.01
N TRP A 156 16.46 -11.24 -0.26
CA TRP A 156 16.09 -12.25 -1.24
C TRP A 156 16.60 -13.64 -0.89
N ALA A 157 17.85 -13.75 -0.44
CA ALA A 157 18.42 -15.02 0.03
C ALA A 157 17.63 -15.60 1.22
N GLY A 158 17.22 -14.76 2.18
CA GLY A 158 16.36 -15.18 3.29
C GLY A 158 14.97 -15.63 2.82
N MET A 159 14.38 -14.94 1.85
CA MET A 159 13.10 -15.34 1.25
C MET A 159 13.20 -16.68 0.52
N MET A 160 14.24 -16.87 -0.29
CA MET A 160 14.50 -18.13 -0.99
C MET A 160 14.72 -19.29 -0.01
N GLN A 161 15.39 -19.05 1.12
CA GLN A 161 15.58 -20.08 2.14
C GLN A 161 14.27 -20.51 2.80
N LEU A 162 13.35 -19.57 3.01
CA LEU A 162 12.05 -19.83 3.65
C LEU A 162 11.04 -20.48 2.69
N TYR A 163 10.93 -19.96 1.47
CA TYR A 163 9.86 -20.32 0.54
C TYR A 163 10.34 -21.07 -0.71
N GLY A 164 11.62 -20.95 -1.08
CA GLY A 164 12.16 -21.56 -2.30
C GLY A 164 12.16 -23.09 -2.29
N LYS A 165 12.28 -23.72 -1.11
CA LYS A 165 12.16 -25.18 -0.97
C LYS A 165 10.75 -25.71 -1.22
N GLN A 166 9.73 -24.89 -1.00
CA GLN A 166 8.33 -25.26 -1.20
C GLN A 166 7.99 -25.30 -2.70
N GLU A 167 8.56 -24.37 -3.48
CA GLU A 167 8.42 -24.36 -4.94
C GLU A 167 9.09 -25.58 -5.58
N GLU A 168 10.32 -25.93 -5.19
CA GLU A 168 11.00 -27.13 -5.70
C GLU A 168 10.24 -28.43 -5.40
N ALA A 169 9.68 -28.56 -4.19
CA ALA A 169 8.87 -29.72 -3.82
C ALA A 169 7.56 -29.78 -4.64
N SER A 170 6.85 -28.66 -4.79
CA SER A 170 5.63 -28.60 -5.58
C SER A 170 5.87 -28.84 -7.09
N ALA A 171 7.01 -28.38 -7.62
CA ALA A 171 7.41 -28.60 -9.00
C ALA A 171 7.74 -30.08 -9.26
N GLN A 172 8.49 -30.72 -8.35
CA GLN A 172 8.78 -32.16 -8.42
C GLN A 172 7.52 -33.02 -8.29
N GLU A 173 6.54 -32.59 -7.49
CA GLU A 173 5.26 -33.28 -7.35
C GLU A 173 4.40 -33.13 -8.62
N SER A 174 4.37 -31.95 -9.25
CA SER A 174 3.71 -31.77 -10.55
C SER A 174 4.34 -32.58 -11.67
N GLU A 175 5.68 -32.68 -11.73
CA GLU A 175 6.37 -33.49 -12.73
C GLU A 175 6.15 -35.00 -12.53
N ARG A 176 6.01 -35.46 -11.28
CA ARG A 176 5.65 -36.86 -10.98
C ARG A 176 4.23 -37.18 -11.43
N LEU A 177 3.27 -36.31 -11.16
CA LEU A 177 1.87 -36.49 -11.56
C LEU A 177 1.71 -36.49 -13.10
N GLU A 178 2.39 -35.59 -13.80
CA GLU A 178 2.40 -35.59 -15.27
C GLU A 178 3.10 -36.83 -15.88
N GLY A 179 4.06 -37.42 -15.16
CA GLY A 179 4.74 -38.66 -15.57
C GLY A 179 3.90 -39.92 -15.37
N GLU A 180 3.01 -39.94 -14.37
CA GLU A 180 2.09 -41.06 -14.09
C GLU A 180 0.88 -41.06 -15.03
N GLU A 181 0.34 -39.89 -15.40
CA GLU A 181 -0.72 -39.79 -16.40
C GLU A 181 -0.29 -40.29 -17.78
N LYS A 182 0.98 -40.05 -18.17
CA LYS A 182 1.53 -40.52 -19.46
C LYS A 182 1.86 -42.02 -19.52
N LYS A 183 1.90 -42.71 -18.37
CA LYS A 183 2.11 -44.19 -18.32
C LYS A 183 0.80 -44.98 -18.28
N SER A 184 -0.33 -44.31 -18.09
CA SER A 184 -1.66 -44.93 -18.00
C SER A 184 -2.50 -44.76 -19.28
N ALA A 185 -1.91 -44.23 -20.36
CA ALA A 185 -2.47 -44.12 -21.70
C ALA A 185 -1.67 -44.99 -22.68
#